data_AF-A0A7S1JYM5-F1
#
_entry.id   AF-A0A7S1JYM5-F1
#
_cell.length_a   1.000
_cell.length_b   1.000
_cell.length_c   1.000
_cell.angle_alpha   90.00
_cell.angle_beta   90.00
_cell.angle_gamma   90.00
#
_symmetry.space_group_name_H-M   'P 1'
#
loop_
_entity.id
_entity.type
_entity.pdbx_description
1 polymer ?
#
loop_
_entity_poly.entity_id
_entity_poly.type
_entity_poly.pdbx_seq_one_letter_code
_entity_poly.pdbx_strand_id
1 'polypeptide(L)'
;HQAIAWLDTRTSGIVQEFSEKYGGADAFRSITGTPISSYFSAFKVLWLMRNHPHIEQALRDGEALIGTIDTWLIWNLTGGADGGAFVTDVTNASRTFLMDINTCTWSDHMLGVFGIPRSCLPEIRSSSEVYGRLRDVGLSDLENVPIAGCLGDQQSACVGQGLFKKGQVKCTYGTGAFILINAGEEKVLSTH
;
A
#
# COMPACT_ATOMS: atom_id res chain seq x y z
N HIS A 1 -2.88 14.78 -9.18
CA HIS A 1 -1.40 14.92 -9.26
C HIS A 1 -0.83 13.65 -9.90
N GLN A 2 0.40 13.69 -10.47
CA GLN A 2 1.09 12.48 -10.95
C GLN A 2 1.41 11.51 -9.80
N ALA A 3 1.54 10.21 -10.10
CA ALA A 3 1.97 9.23 -9.12
C ALA A 3 3.40 9.53 -8.63
N ILE A 4 3.62 9.48 -7.32
CA ILE A 4 4.96 9.65 -6.73
C ILE A 4 5.56 8.26 -6.51
N ALA A 5 6.62 7.95 -7.24
CA ALA A 5 7.26 6.62 -7.23
C ALA A 5 7.93 6.31 -5.89
N TRP A 6 8.10 5.02 -5.58
CA TRP A 6 8.74 4.55 -4.35
C TRP A 6 10.22 4.98 -4.22
N LEU A 7 10.91 5.19 -5.34
CA LEU A 7 12.29 5.71 -5.42
C LEU A 7 12.40 7.20 -5.08
N ASP A 8 11.28 7.92 -5.03
CA ASP A 8 11.27 9.35 -4.78
C ASP A 8 11.66 9.66 -3.33
N THR A 9 12.63 10.56 -3.16
CA THR A 9 13.20 10.95 -1.86
C THR A 9 12.79 12.36 -1.41
N ARG A 10 11.82 13.00 -2.07
CA ARG A 10 11.34 14.36 -1.74
C ARG A 10 10.82 14.50 -0.31
N THR A 11 10.46 13.37 0.30
CA THR A 11 9.89 13.31 1.66
C THR A 11 10.95 13.16 2.76
N SER A 12 12.25 13.18 2.43
CA SER A 12 13.34 13.01 3.42
C SER A 12 13.25 13.99 4.60
N GLY A 13 12.85 15.24 4.36
CA GLY A 13 12.64 16.22 5.44
C GLY A 13 11.48 15.86 6.37
N ILE A 14 10.38 15.33 5.81
CA ILE A 14 9.22 14.86 6.59
C ILE A 14 9.61 13.62 7.41
N VAL A 15 10.41 12.72 6.85
CA VAL A 15 10.92 11.52 7.53
C VAL A 15 11.79 11.89 8.73
N GLN A 16 12.67 12.88 8.58
CA GLN A 16 13.47 13.38 9.70
C GLN A 16 12.58 14.02 10.78
N GLU A 17 11.67 14.91 10.39
CA GLU A 17 10.72 15.55 11.32
C GLU A 17 9.93 14.51 12.12
N PHE A 18 9.42 13.48 11.46
CA PHE A 18 8.64 12.42 12.11
C PHE A 18 9.51 11.57 13.03
N SER A 19 10.73 11.23 12.61
CA SER A 19 11.66 10.48 13.46
C SER A 19 11.99 11.25 14.74
N GLU A 20 12.29 12.55 14.64
CA GLU A 20 12.56 13.39 15.81
C GLU A 20 11.33 13.53 16.72
N LYS A 21 10.16 13.74 16.13
CA LYS A 21 8.90 13.96 16.86
C LYS A 21 8.41 12.72 17.61
N TYR A 22 8.55 11.53 17.03
CA TYR A 22 7.94 10.30 17.56
C TYR A 22 8.93 9.36 18.25
N GLY A 23 10.20 9.75 18.40
CA GLY A 23 11.18 9.01 19.20
C GLY A 23 12.04 8.03 18.41
N GLY A 24 12.31 8.34 17.14
CA GLY A 24 13.26 7.64 16.27
C GLY A 24 12.60 6.92 15.09
N ALA A 25 13.43 6.34 14.22
CA ALA A 25 12.97 5.66 13.01
C ALA A 25 12.05 4.45 13.31
N ASP A 26 12.20 3.81 14.47
CA ASP A 26 11.42 2.62 14.83
C ASP A 26 10.13 2.92 15.61
N ALA A 27 9.77 4.20 15.81
CA ALA A 27 8.65 4.61 16.66
C ALA A 27 7.32 3.89 16.37
N PHE A 28 7.07 3.54 15.11
CA PHE A 28 5.83 2.88 14.67
C PHE A 28 6.02 1.43 14.22
N ARG A 29 7.22 0.86 14.37
CA ARG A 29 7.57 -0.45 13.80
C ARG A 29 6.75 -1.60 14.38
N SER A 30 6.28 -1.48 15.63
CA SER A 30 5.37 -2.47 16.24
C SER A 30 4.00 -2.54 15.55
N ILE A 31 3.57 -1.44 14.93
CA ILE A 31 2.29 -1.29 14.21
C ILE A 31 2.48 -1.57 12.72
N THR A 32 3.50 -1.00 12.07
CA THR A 32 3.66 -1.04 10.61
C THR A 32 4.66 -2.08 10.12
N GLY A 33 5.41 -2.72 11.03
CA GLY A 33 6.46 -3.67 10.70
C GLY A 33 7.72 -3.08 10.07
N THR A 34 7.78 -1.75 9.90
CA THR A 34 8.84 -1.07 9.15
C THR A 34 9.29 0.21 9.85
N PRO A 35 10.53 0.66 9.62
CA PRO A 35 10.99 1.95 10.11
C PRO A 35 10.38 3.11 9.30
N ILE A 36 10.36 4.31 9.87
CA ILE A 36 10.05 5.56 9.18
C ILE A 36 11.06 5.73 8.03
N SER A 37 10.54 5.89 6.81
CA SER A 37 11.35 5.97 5.59
C SER A 37 10.61 6.68 4.47
N SER A 38 11.36 7.33 3.58
CA SER A 38 10.81 7.99 2.38
C SER A 38 10.20 6.99 1.40
N TYR A 39 10.48 5.69 1.56
CA TYR A 39 9.98 4.62 0.70
C TYR A 39 8.45 4.51 0.71
N PHE A 40 7.81 4.69 1.87
CA PHE A 40 6.39 4.36 2.06
C PHE A 40 5.41 5.45 1.64
N SER A 41 4.19 5.03 1.30
CA SER A 41 3.16 5.89 0.68
C SER A 41 2.65 7.00 1.61
N ALA A 42 2.51 6.76 2.92
CA ALA A 42 1.98 7.75 3.87
C ALA A 42 2.73 9.09 3.82
N PHE A 43 4.06 9.04 3.73
CA PHE A 43 4.89 10.24 3.65
C PHE A 43 4.69 11.01 2.35
N LYS A 44 4.40 10.31 1.24
CA LYS A 44 4.11 10.92 -0.07
C LYS A 44 2.73 11.59 -0.06
N VAL A 45 1.74 10.95 0.56
CA VAL A 45 0.40 11.54 0.77
C VAL A 45 0.49 12.79 1.63
N LEU A 46 1.22 12.72 2.75
CA LEU A 46 1.42 13.88 3.61
C LEU A 46 2.14 15.02 2.89
N TRP A 47 3.14 14.70 2.05
CA TRP A 47 3.79 15.70 1.21
C TRP A 47 2.80 16.35 0.24
N LEU A 48 1.93 15.57 -0.41
CA LEU A 48 0.90 16.10 -1.30
C LEU A 48 -0.06 17.02 -0.56
N MET A 49 -0.55 16.63 0.62
CA MET A 49 -1.42 17.46 1.45
C MET A 49 -0.76 18.79 1.84
N ARG A 50 0.50 18.75 2.28
CA ARG A 50 1.25 19.95 2.70
C ARG A 50 1.58 20.91 1.54
N ASN A 51 1.81 20.38 0.34
CA ASN A 51 2.27 21.19 -0.81
C ASN A 51 1.11 21.59 -1.75
N HIS A 52 -0.02 20.90 -1.68
CA HIS A 52 -1.18 21.13 -2.53
C HIS A 52 -2.45 21.21 -1.68
N PRO A 53 -2.82 22.40 -1.18
CA PRO A 53 -3.96 22.57 -0.28
C PRO A 53 -5.29 22.03 -0.83
N HIS A 54 -5.49 22.09 -2.15
CA HIS A 54 -6.69 21.52 -2.79
C HIS A 54 -6.77 19.99 -2.64
N ILE A 55 -5.64 19.28 -2.53
CA ILE A 55 -5.62 17.83 -2.30
C ILE A 55 -6.03 17.54 -0.85
N GLU A 56 -5.49 18.29 0.11
CA GLU A 56 -5.90 18.15 1.51
C GLU A 56 -7.41 18.39 1.66
N GLN A 57 -7.93 19.45 1.04
CA GLN A 57 -9.35 19.76 1.08
C GLN A 57 -10.19 18.64 0.44
N ALA A 58 -9.84 18.18 -0.76
CA ALA A 58 -10.57 17.10 -1.44
C ALA A 58 -10.57 15.79 -0.62
N LEU A 59 -9.50 15.46 0.10
CA LEU A 59 -9.49 14.31 1.00
C LEU A 59 -10.42 14.51 2.20
N ARG A 60 -10.44 15.71 2.79
CA ARG A 60 -11.35 16.03 3.91
C ARG A 60 -12.82 15.98 3.49
N ASP A 61 -13.11 16.41 2.26
CA ASP A 61 -14.47 16.45 1.71
C ASP A 61 -14.92 15.09 1.14
N GLY A 62 -14.02 14.10 1.07
CA GLY A 62 -14.30 12.78 0.51
C GLY A 62 -14.39 12.76 -1.02
N GLU A 63 -13.83 13.77 -1.69
CA GLU A 63 -13.79 13.91 -3.14
C GLU A 63 -12.50 13.35 -3.78
N ALA A 64 -11.56 12.88 -2.94
CA ALA A 64 -10.32 12.26 -3.39
C ALA A 64 -10.10 10.89 -2.76
N LEU A 65 -9.53 9.99 -3.56
CA LEU A 65 -9.14 8.64 -3.15
C LEU A 65 -7.62 8.50 -3.15
N ILE A 66 -7.10 7.72 -2.20
CA ILE A 66 -5.70 7.36 -2.07
C ILE A 66 -5.59 5.88 -2.40
N GLY A 67 -4.70 5.51 -3.32
CA GLY A 67 -4.45 4.11 -3.64
C GLY A 67 -3.03 3.89 -4.12
N THR A 68 -2.52 2.68 -3.90
CA THR A 68 -1.35 2.16 -4.60
C THR A 68 -1.74 1.75 -6.03
N ILE A 69 -0.77 1.33 -6.85
CA ILE A 69 -1.00 1.05 -8.28
C ILE A 69 -2.04 -0.06 -8.49
N ASP A 70 -2.06 -1.08 -7.62
CA ASP A 70 -3.06 -2.13 -7.63
C ASP A 70 -4.49 -1.58 -7.49
N THR A 71 -4.73 -0.71 -6.50
CA THR A 71 -6.03 -0.05 -6.31
C THR A 71 -6.40 0.78 -7.52
N TRP A 72 -5.46 1.57 -8.06
CA TRP A 72 -5.72 2.38 -9.25
C TRP A 72 -6.15 1.52 -10.45
N LEU A 73 -5.45 0.40 -10.69
CA LEU A 73 -5.78 -0.51 -11.77
C LEU A 73 -7.14 -1.18 -11.54
N ILE A 74 -7.37 -1.76 -10.36
CA ILE A 74 -8.64 -2.44 -10.05
C ILE A 74 -9.81 -1.46 -10.18
N TRP A 75 -9.71 -0.26 -9.60
CA TRP A 75 -10.76 0.76 -9.65
C TRP A 75 -11.12 1.12 -11.10
N ASN A 76 -10.14 1.46 -11.94
CA ASN A 76 -10.40 1.83 -13.34
C ASN A 76 -10.98 0.64 -14.14
N LEU A 77 -10.36 -0.53 -14.01
CA LEU A 77 -10.74 -1.73 -14.77
C LEU A 77 -12.14 -2.25 -14.43
N THR A 78 -12.67 -1.90 -13.26
CA THR A 78 -14.00 -2.35 -12.79
C THR A 78 -15.09 -1.27 -12.89
N GLY A 79 -14.79 -0.11 -13.48
CA GLY A 79 -15.80 0.92 -13.80
C GLY A 79 -15.49 2.32 -13.27
N GLY A 80 -14.41 2.51 -12.52
CA GLY A 80 -13.98 3.82 -12.06
C GLY A 80 -15.06 4.57 -11.27
N ALA A 81 -15.40 5.77 -11.71
CA ALA A 81 -16.44 6.59 -11.08
C ALA A 81 -17.84 5.94 -11.18
N ASP A 82 -18.04 5.04 -12.14
CA ASP A 82 -19.30 4.33 -12.38
C ASP A 82 -19.40 3.01 -11.57
N GLY A 83 -18.87 3.02 -10.33
CA GLY A 83 -18.95 1.90 -9.40
C GLY A 83 -17.76 0.94 -9.45
N GLY A 84 -16.56 1.45 -9.76
CA GLY A 84 -15.32 0.70 -9.67
C GLY A 84 -15.03 0.20 -8.25
N ALA A 85 -14.52 -1.02 -8.15
CA ALA A 85 -14.10 -1.63 -6.90
C ALA A 85 -12.91 -0.87 -6.31
N PHE A 86 -13.13 -0.24 -5.16
CA PHE A 86 -12.11 0.51 -4.43
C PHE A 86 -11.45 -0.36 -3.36
N VAL A 87 -10.52 -1.21 -3.78
CA VAL A 87 -9.88 -2.22 -2.93
C VAL A 87 -8.36 -2.26 -3.10
N THR A 88 -7.66 -2.85 -2.13
CA THR A 88 -6.24 -3.20 -2.17
C THR A 88 -6.04 -4.54 -1.48
N ASP A 89 -4.95 -5.25 -1.77
CA ASP A 89 -4.61 -6.46 -1.02
C ASP A 89 -3.75 -6.16 0.23
N VAL A 90 -3.73 -7.10 1.17
CA VAL A 90 -2.91 -7.01 2.40
C VAL A 90 -1.41 -6.77 2.11
N THR A 91 -0.88 -7.29 1.02
CA THR A 91 0.55 -7.14 0.71
C THR A 91 0.89 -5.73 0.25
N ASN A 92 0.07 -5.09 -0.61
CA ASN A 92 0.23 -3.68 -0.98
C ASN A 92 -0.09 -2.74 0.18
N ALA A 93 -1.18 -2.99 0.93
CA ALA A 93 -1.55 -2.21 2.11
C ALA A 93 -0.42 -2.15 3.15
N SER A 94 0.32 -3.26 3.35
CA SER A 94 1.49 -3.30 4.24
C SER A 94 2.63 -2.35 3.85
N ARG A 95 2.65 -1.85 2.60
CA ARG A 95 3.69 -0.94 2.06
C ARG A 95 3.28 0.53 2.15
N THR A 96 2.14 0.82 2.77
CA THR A 96 1.64 2.20 2.89
C THR A 96 2.17 2.92 4.13
N PHE A 97 2.59 2.19 5.17
CA PHE A 97 2.83 2.70 6.52
C PHE A 97 1.56 3.15 7.28
N LEU A 98 0.37 2.76 6.80
CA LEU A 98 -0.93 3.07 7.40
C LEU A 98 -1.67 1.83 7.93
N MET A 99 -1.33 0.63 7.44
CA MET A 99 -1.91 -0.62 7.90
C MET A 99 -1.27 -1.08 9.22
N ASP A 100 -2.08 -1.56 10.15
CA ASP A 100 -1.60 -2.33 11.29
C ASP A 100 -1.33 -3.77 10.84
N ILE A 101 -0.07 -4.20 10.91
CA ILE A 101 0.35 -5.53 10.45
C ILE A 101 -0.13 -6.67 11.36
N ASN A 102 -0.67 -6.37 12.54
CA ASN A 102 -1.22 -7.35 13.47
C ASN A 102 -2.68 -7.67 13.15
N THR A 103 -3.43 -6.67 12.69
CA THR A 103 -4.86 -6.83 12.38
C THR A 103 -5.14 -6.90 10.89
N CYS A 104 -4.17 -6.53 10.05
CA CYS A 104 -4.31 -6.38 8.60
C CYS A 104 -5.43 -5.39 8.22
N THR A 105 -5.64 -4.37 9.05
CA THR A 105 -6.61 -3.28 8.80
C THR A 105 -5.93 -1.92 8.88
N TRP A 106 -6.58 -0.88 8.36
CA TRP A 106 -6.09 0.49 8.55
C TRP A 106 -6.03 0.87 10.03
N SER A 107 -4.86 1.31 10.47
CA SER A 107 -4.60 1.70 11.86
C SER A 107 -5.11 3.11 12.12
N ASP A 108 -6.16 3.27 12.92
CA ASP A 108 -6.70 4.60 13.25
C ASP A 108 -5.65 5.51 13.91
N HIS A 109 -4.71 4.93 14.66
CA HIS A 109 -3.57 5.66 15.20
C HIS A 109 -2.69 6.23 14.09
N MET A 110 -2.29 5.40 13.12
CA MET A 110 -1.47 5.88 12.00
C MET A 110 -2.24 6.89 11.13
N LEU A 111 -3.52 6.66 10.89
CA LEU A 111 -4.38 7.62 10.17
C LEU A 111 -4.43 8.98 10.88
N GLY A 112 -4.56 8.99 12.21
CA GLY A 112 -4.50 10.20 13.02
C GLY A 112 -3.14 10.90 12.96
N VAL A 113 -2.04 10.14 12.98
CA VAL A 113 -0.66 10.67 12.85
C VAL A 113 -0.46 11.39 11.51
N PHE A 114 -0.99 10.85 10.42
CA PHE A 114 -0.87 11.45 9.08
C PHE A 114 -2.02 12.39 8.70
N GLY A 115 -3.07 12.49 9.51
CA GLY A 115 -4.25 13.29 9.24
C GLY A 115 -5.06 12.80 8.03
N ILE A 116 -5.03 11.50 7.74
CA ILE A 116 -5.69 10.90 6.57
C ILE A 116 -7.07 10.36 6.96
N PRO A 117 -8.17 10.82 6.33
CA PRO A 117 -9.49 10.24 6.55
C PRO A 117 -9.58 8.81 6.04
N ARG A 118 -10.14 7.90 6.86
CA ARG A 118 -10.31 6.48 6.50
C ARG A 118 -11.15 6.27 5.24
N SER A 119 -12.12 7.15 4.99
CA SER A 119 -13.01 7.11 3.82
C SER A 119 -12.26 7.26 2.49
N CYS A 120 -11.07 7.84 2.50
CA CYS A 120 -10.25 8.03 1.30
C CYS A 120 -9.38 6.82 0.97
N LEU A 121 -9.43 5.74 1.77
CA LEU A 121 -8.58 4.56 1.61
C LEU A 121 -9.39 3.35 1.15
N PRO A 122 -8.81 2.49 0.29
CA PRO A 122 -9.50 1.32 -0.24
C PRO A 122 -9.77 0.31 0.85
N GLU A 123 -10.76 -0.55 0.65
CA GLU A 123 -10.95 -1.70 1.52
C GLU A 123 -9.79 -2.70 1.34
N ILE A 124 -9.22 -3.17 2.45
CA ILE A 124 -8.17 -4.18 2.42
C ILE A 124 -8.82 -5.56 2.30
N ARG A 125 -8.41 -6.30 1.27
CA ARG A 125 -8.90 -7.64 0.92
C ARG A 125 -7.76 -8.66 0.94
N SER A 126 -8.10 -9.95 0.90
CA SER A 126 -7.11 -11.01 0.72
C SER A 126 -6.46 -10.89 -0.67
N SER A 127 -5.31 -11.53 -0.84
CA SER A 127 -4.59 -11.51 -2.13
C SER A 127 -5.21 -12.39 -3.22
N SER A 128 -6.24 -13.17 -2.90
CA SER A 128 -6.85 -14.16 -3.79
C SER A 128 -8.35 -14.34 -3.50
N GLU A 129 -9.14 -13.36 -3.94
CA GLU A 129 -10.60 -13.39 -3.96
C GLU A 129 -11.12 -12.59 -5.15
N VAL A 130 -12.40 -12.74 -5.53
CA VAL A 130 -13.00 -11.96 -6.62
C VAL A 130 -13.31 -10.55 -6.12
N TYR A 131 -12.53 -9.56 -6.56
CA TYR A 131 -12.71 -8.15 -6.19
C TYR A 131 -13.80 -7.46 -7.00
N GLY A 132 -13.99 -7.93 -8.23
CA GLY A 132 -14.87 -7.31 -9.22
C GLY A 132 -14.67 -7.98 -10.58
N ARG A 133 -15.41 -7.49 -11.57
CA ARG A 133 -15.31 -7.96 -12.95
C ARG A 133 -14.90 -6.81 -13.86
N LEU A 134 -14.10 -7.13 -14.87
CA LEU A 134 -13.70 -6.15 -15.88
C LEU A 134 -14.94 -5.55 -16.53
N ARG A 135 -15.03 -4.22 -16.54
CA ARG A 135 -15.97 -3.46 -17.36
C ARG A 135 -15.40 -3.29 -18.76
N ASP A 136 -16.24 -2.93 -19.72
CA ASP A 136 -15.75 -2.54 -21.04
C ASP A 136 -14.94 -1.23 -20.94
N VAL A 137 -13.63 -1.41 -20.83
CA VAL A 137 -12.62 -0.34 -20.82
C VAL A 137 -11.87 -0.28 -22.15
N GLY A 138 -12.52 -0.67 -23.25
CA GLY A 138 -11.88 -0.84 -24.56
C GLY A 138 -11.17 -2.19 -24.72
N LEU A 139 -11.53 -3.16 -23.88
CA LEU A 139 -11.05 -4.54 -23.89
C LEU A 139 -12.25 -5.50 -23.97
N SER A 140 -13.05 -5.39 -25.03
CA SER A 140 -14.35 -6.09 -25.17
C SER A 140 -14.25 -7.61 -24.96
N ASP A 141 -13.16 -8.23 -25.41
CA ASP A 141 -12.94 -9.68 -25.27
C ASP A 141 -12.71 -10.12 -23.82
N LEU A 142 -12.37 -9.18 -22.94
CA LEU A 142 -12.14 -9.42 -21.51
C LEU A 142 -13.29 -8.90 -20.65
N GLU A 143 -14.37 -8.39 -21.24
CA GLU A 143 -15.53 -7.95 -20.47
C GLU A 143 -16.05 -9.07 -19.56
N ASN A 144 -16.43 -8.72 -18.34
CA ASN A 144 -16.91 -9.63 -17.30
C ASN A 144 -15.88 -10.66 -16.78
N VAL A 145 -14.63 -10.68 -17.26
CA VAL A 145 -13.59 -11.54 -16.66
C VAL A 145 -13.34 -11.09 -15.21
N PRO A 146 -13.32 -12.02 -14.23
CA PRO A 146 -13.12 -11.67 -12.83
C PRO A 146 -11.67 -11.23 -12.58
N ILE A 147 -11.51 -10.13 -11.86
CA ILE A 147 -10.23 -9.78 -11.23
C ILE A 147 -10.19 -10.50 -9.88
N ALA A 148 -9.35 -11.54 -9.80
CA ALA A 148 -9.37 -12.48 -8.68
C ALA A 148 -8.03 -12.64 -7.93
N GLY A 149 -7.00 -11.87 -8.30
CA GLY A 149 -5.67 -11.94 -7.69
C GLY A 149 -5.02 -10.57 -7.64
N CYS A 150 -4.44 -10.23 -6.48
CA CYS A 150 -3.76 -8.96 -6.26
C CYS A 150 -2.64 -9.19 -5.24
N LEU A 151 -1.39 -8.91 -5.64
CA LEU A 151 -0.22 -9.02 -4.79
C LEU A 151 0.78 -7.93 -5.19
N GLY A 152 1.50 -7.40 -4.21
CA GLY A 152 2.71 -6.63 -4.44
C GLY A 152 3.71 -7.48 -5.24
N ASP A 153 4.46 -6.85 -6.13
CA ASP A 153 5.37 -7.51 -7.08
C ASP A 153 6.34 -8.49 -6.40
N GLN A 154 6.94 -8.10 -5.28
CA GLN A 154 7.91 -8.92 -4.56
C GLN A 154 7.26 -10.12 -3.88
N GLN A 155 6.04 -9.96 -3.35
CA GLN A 155 5.25 -11.04 -2.75
C GLN A 155 4.68 -11.98 -3.82
N SER A 156 4.24 -11.45 -4.96
CA SER A 156 3.86 -12.22 -6.15
C SER A 156 5.02 -13.11 -6.62
N ALA A 157 6.25 -12.58 -6.66
CA ALA A 157 7.43 -13.37 -7.00
C ALA A 157 7.70 -14.52 -6.01
N CYS A 158 7.39 -14.35 -4.71
CA CYS A 158 7.45 -15.46 -3.75
C CYS A 158 6.45 -16.56 -4.10
N VAL A 159 5.20 -16.20 -4.42
CA VAL A 159 4.16 -17.16 -4.83
C VAL A 159 4.57 -17.88 -6.13
N GLY A 160 5.03 -17.14 -7.13
CA GLY A 160 5.49 -17.70 -8.41
C GLY A 160 6.68 -18.64 -8.29
N GLN A 161 7.50 -18.50 -7.24
CA GLN A 161 8.60 -19.41 -6.92
C GLN A 161 8.22 -20.54 -5.94
N GLY A 162 6.96 -20.62 -5.51
CA GLY A 162 6.47 -21.67 -4.62
C GLY A 162 6.98 -21.55 -3.17
N LEU A 163 7.25 -20.33 -2.69
CA LEU A 163 7.70 -20.06 -1.32
C LEU A 163 6.53 -20.15 -0.32
N PHE A 164 5.95 -21.34 -0.15
CA PHE A 164 4.79 -21.57 0.73
C PHE A 164 5.15 -22.10 2.11
N LYS A 165 6.41 -22.46 2.36
CA LYS A 165 6.87 -23.03 3.64
C LYS A 165 7.78 -22.04 4.37
N LYS A 166 7.62 -22.00 5.70
CA LYS A 166 8.48 -21.23 6.61
C LYS A 166 9.96 -21.55 6.34
N GLY A 167 10.78 -20.51 6.31
CA GLY A 167 12.22 -20.60 6.08
C GLY A 167 12.65 -20.57 4.61
N GLN A 168 11.73 -20.66 3.64
CA GLN A 168 12.09 -20.49 2.23
C GLN A 168 12.42 -19.02 1.93
N VAL A 169 13.45 -18.80 1.11
CA VAL A 169 14.00 -17.48 0.79
C VAL A 169 14.02 -17.30 -0.72
N LYS A 170 13.73 -16.08 -1.18
CA LYS A 170 13.99 -15.67 -2.56
C LYS A 170 14.76 -14.36 -2.58
N CYS A 171 15.47 -14.15 -3.67
CA CYS A 171 16.05 -12.88 -4.05
C CYS A 171 15.59 -12.54 -5.47
N THR A 172 15.04 -11.35 -5.67
CA THR A 172 14.74 -10.83 -7.01
C THR A 172 15.78 -9.79 -7.37
N TYR A 173 16.46 -10.00 -8.50
CA TYR A 173 17.45 -9.07 -9.06
C TYR A 173 16.81 -8.24 -10.18
N GLY A 174 16.81 -6.92 -10.00
CA GLY A 174 16.42 -5.92 -11.00
C GLY A 174 17.29 -4.68 -10.84
N THR A 175 16.74 -3.48 -11.05
CA THR A 175 17.44 -2.21 -10.75
C THR A 175 17.86 -2.11 -9.26
N GLY A 176 17.18 -2.84 -8.38
CA GLY A 176 17.61 -3.14 -7.01
C GLY A 176 17.52 -4.65 -6.72
N ALA A 177 17.88 -5.05 -5.50
CA ALA A 177 17.73 -6.44 -5.03
C ALA A 177 16.80 -6.50 -3.82
N PHE A 178 15.82 -7.40 -3.87
CA PHE A 178 14.88 -7.62 -2.76
C PHE A 178 14.96 -9.08 -2.29
N ILE A 179 15.38 -9.26 -1.05
CA ILE A 179 15.41 -10.56 -0.37
C ILE A 179 14.18 -10.67 0.53
N LEU A 180 13.43 -11.76 0.35
CA LEU A 180 12.26 -12.06 1.19
C LEU A 180 12.40 -13.48 1.73
N ILE A 181 12.07 -13.65 3.01
CA ILE A 181 11.97 -14.93 3.71
C ILE A 181 10.53 -15.15 4.14
N ASN A 182 9.98 -16.34 3.90
CA ASN A 182 8.68 -16.71 4.43
C ASN A 182 8.84 -17.06 5.92
N ALA A 183 8.22 -16.27 6.81
CA ALA A 183 8.27 -16.47 8.25
C ALA A 183 7.15 -17.42 8.80
N GLY A 184 6.28 -17.93 7.93
CA GLY A 184 5.05 -18.61 8.31
C GLY A 184 4.03 -17.64 8.90
N GLU A 185 3.25 -18.11 9.85
CA GLU A 185 2.23 -17.31 10.57
C GLU A 185 2.83 -16.45 11.68
N GLU A 186 4.10 -16.67 12.03
CA GLU A 186 4.79 -15.93 13.08
C GLU A 186 5.36 -14.62 12.54
N LYS A 187 4.95 -13.50 13.16
CA LYS A 187 5.58 -12.21 12.93
C LYS A 187 6.98 -12.19 13.56
N VAL A 188 8.01 -12.00 12.74
CA VAL A 188 9.39 -11.84 13.18
C VAL A 188 9.76 -10.35 13.15
N LEU A 189 10.04 -9.78 14.33
CA LEU A 189 10.61 -8.43 14.45
C LEU A 189 12.14 -8.55 14.41
N SER A 190 12.80 -7.87 13.47
CA SER A 190 14.26 -7.77 13.51
C SER A 190 14.68 -6.92 14.71
N THR A 191 15.61 -7.46 15.51
CA THR A 191 16.25 -6.80 16.65
C THR A 191 17.54 -6.07 16.27
N HIS A 192 17.88 -6.11 14.98
CA HIS A 192 18.98 -5.39 14.36
C HIS A 192 18.42 -4.25 13.50
#